data_AF-A0A521PSG4-F1
#
_entry.id   AF-A0A521PSG4-F1
#
_cell.length_a   1.000
_cell.length_b   1.000
_cell.length_c   1.000
_cell.angle_alpha   90.00
_cell.angle_beta   90.00
_cell.angle_gamma   90.00
#
_symmetry.space_group_name_H-M   'P 1'
#
loop_
_entity.id
_entity.type
_entity.pdbx_description
1 polymer ?
#
loop_
_entity_poly.entity_id
_entity_poly.type
_entity_poly.pdbx_seq_one_letter_code
_entity_poly.pdbx_strand_id
1 'polypeptide(L)'
;TGTKMIHLGANTRSRIISKGISAGKSSNTYRGLVSAHPKAKGARNFTQCDSLLIGKHCAAHTVPYIEARNGQSKFEHEATTTRLSEDQLFYAMQRGLSQEEAVQLLVNGFVKDVLQELPMEFAVEAQKLVAISLEGSVG
;
A
#
# COMPACT_ATOMS: atom_id res chain seq x y z
N THR A 1 -0.51 -10.30 3.99
CA THR A 1 -1.36 -10.14 2.79
C THR A 1 -0.48 -9.89 1.57
N GLY A 2 -1.00 -9.98 0.35
CA GLY A 2 -0.22 -9.67 -0.86
C GLY A 2 -0.82 -10.32 -2.11
N THR A 3 -0.01 -10.51 -3.15
CA THR A 3 -0.51 -10.95 -4.47
C THR A 3 0.48 -11.84 -5.21
N LYS A 4 -0.01 -12.60 -6.19
CA LYS A 4 0.81 -13.39 -7.10
C LYS A 4 0.41 -13.08 -8.54
N MET A 5 1.33 -12.53 -9.33
CA MET A 5 1.17 -12.31 -10.76
C MET A 5 2.01 -13.32 -11.52
N ILE A 6 1.35 -14.21 -12.28
CA ILE A 6 1.99 -15.29 -13.04
C ILE A 6 1.82 -15.00 -14.53
N HIS A 7 2.88 -14.54 -15.17
CA HIS A 7 2.92 -14.25 -16.59
C HIS A 7 3.23 -15.52 -17.39
N LEU A 8 2.23 -16.05 -18.10
CA LEU A 8 2.36 -17.26 -18.92
C LEU A 8 2.52 -16.97 -20.42
N GLY A 9 1.69 -16.06 -20.94
CA GLY A 9 1.67 -15.65 -22.34
C GLY A 9 2.60 -14.47 -22.66
N ALA A 10 2.88 -14.28 -23.94
CA ALA A 10 3.65 -13.14 -24.43
C ALA A 10 2.90 -11.81 -24.21
N ASN A 11 3.66 -10.72 -24.02
CA ASN A 11 3.16 -9.35 -23.89
C ASN A 11 2.14 -9.12 -22.76
N THR A 12 2.11 -9.99 -21.76
CA THR A 12 1.26 -9.87 -20.58
C THR A 12 1.71 -8.71 -19.70
N ARG A 13 0.76 -8.00 -19.08
CA ARG A 13 1.03 -6.85 -18.21
C ARG A 13 0.35 -7.01 -16.86
N SER A 14 1.01 -6.59 -15.80
CA SER A 14 0.44 -6.51 -14.46
C SER A 14 0.89 -5.24 -13.75
N ARG A 15 0.02 -4.71 -12.89
CA ARG A 15 0.32 -3.59 -12.00
C ARG A 15 -0.15 -3.98 -10.60
N ILE A 16 0.73 -3.83 -9.62
CA ILE A 16 0.44 -4.11 -8.22
C ILE A 16 0.66 -2.82 -7.44
N ILE A 17 -0.37 -2.34 -6.76
CA ILE A 17 -0.26 -1.25 -5.79
C ILE A 17 -0.73 -1.81 -4.45
N SER A 18 0.13 -1.76 -3.44
CA SER A 18 -0.21 -2.15 -2.08
C SER A 18 0.12 -1.00 -1.14
N LYS A 19 -0.88 -0.54 -0.40
CA LYS A 19 -0.75 0.47 0.65
C LYS A 19 -1.05 -0.21 2.00
N GLY A 20 -0.02 -0.54 2.75
CA GLY A 20 -0.14 -1.15 4.08
C GLY A 20 -0.17 -0.09 5.16
N ILE A 21 -1.04 -0.23 6.15
CA ILE A 21 -1.05 0.60 7.35
C ILE A 21 -0.79 -0.31 8.56
N SER A 22 0.03 0.16 9.49
CA SER A 22 0.29 -0.53 10.76
C SER A 22 0.24 0.49 11.91
N ALA A 23 -0.68 0.27 12.85
CA ALA A 23 -0.93 1.14 13.99
C ALA A 23 -0.67 0.45 15.33
N GLY A 24 -0.37 1.23 16.37
CA GLY A 24 -0.23 0.75 17.75
C GLY A 24 0.90 -0.26 17.91
N LYS A 25 0.55 -1.52 18.22
CA LYS A 25 1.48 -2.65 18.37
C LYS A 25 1.35 -3.69 17.26
N SER A 26 0.67 -3.35 16.16
CA SER A 26 0.44 -4.28 15.05
C SER A 26 1.71 -4.53 14.25
N SER A 27 1.76 -5.68 13.58
CA SER A 27 2.76 -6.00 12.57
C SER A 27 2.05 -6.37 11.28
N ASN A 28 2.33 -5.64 10.20
CA ASN A 28 1.79 -5.89 8.88
C ASN A 28 2.88 -6.46 7.95
N THR A 29 2.54 -7.42 7.11
CA THR A 29 3.49 -8.03 6.17
C THR A 29 2.86 -8.14 4.78
N TYR A 30 3.44 -7.43 3.82
CA TYR A 30 3.24 -7.65 2.40
C TYR A 30 4.09 -8.82 1.90
N ARG A 31 3.50 -9.77 1.16
CA ARG A 31 4.20 -10.86 0.49
C ARG A 31 3.76 -10.95 -0.97
N GLY A 32 4.65 -10.66 -1.89
CA GLY A 32 4.34 -10.62 -3.33
C GLY A 32 5.11 -11.65 -4.12
N LEU A 33 4.52 -12.21 -5.18
CA LEU A 33 5.25 -12.97 -6.21
C LEU A 33 4.93 -12.39 -7.59
N VAL A 34 5.96 -12.09 -8.37
CA VAL A 34 5.85 -11.79 -9.80
C VAL A 34 6.71 -12.79 -10.54
N SER A 35 6.09 -13.65 -11.36
CA SER A 35 6.81 -14.66 -12.12
C SER A 35 6.53 -14.57 -13.62
N ALA A 36 7.55 -14.82 -14.44
CA ALA A 36 7.45 -14.97 -15.88
C ALA A 36 7.89 -16.37 -16.30
N HIS A 37 7.00 -17.06 -17.00
CA HIS A 37 7.28 -18.30 -17.69
C HIS A 37 8.29 -18.08 -18.84
N PRO A 38 9.11 -19.08 -19.24
CA PRO A 38 10.04 -18.93 -20.35
C PRO A 38 9.41 -18.48 -21.68
N LYS A 39 8.13 -18.80 -21.90
CA LYS A 39 7.35 -18.39 -23.09
C LYS A 39 6.79 -16.96 -23.00
N ALA A 40 6.78 -16.34 -21.82
CA ALA A 40 6.18 -15.02 -21.57
C ALA A 40 7.09 -13.86 -22.03
N LYS A 41 7.41 -13.85 -23.34
CA LYS A 41 8.24 -12.82 -23.97
C LYS A 41 7.56 -11.45 -23.87
N GLY A 42 8.31 -10.41 -23.51
CA GLY A 42 7.79 -9.05 -23.41
C GLY A 42 6.83 -8.82 -22.22
N ALA A 43 6.82 -9.70 -21.23
CA ALA A 43 6.03 -9.49 -20.01
C ALA A 43 6.47 -8.23 -19.27
N ARG A 44 5.51 -7.47 -18.72
CA ARG A 44 5.78 -6.27 -17.93
C ARG A 44 5.07 -6.29 -16.59
N ASN A 45 5.77 -5.88 -15.55
CA ASN A 45 5.21 -5.68 -14.23
C ASN A 45 5.73 -4.38 -13.63
N PHE A 46 4.83 -3.66 -12.96
CA PHE A 46 5.17 -2.61 -12.03
C PHE A 46 4.54 -2.93 -10.68
N THR A 47 5.35 -3.00 -9.63
CA THR A 47 4.91 -3.26 -8.26
C THR A 47 5.32 -2.10 -7.37
N GLN A 48 4.36 -1.51 -6.66
CA GLN A 48 4.58 -0.47 -5.67
C GLN A 48 3.99 -0.92 -4.33
N CYS A 49 4.83 -0.93 -3.29
CA CYS A 49 4.49 -1.40 -1.95
C CYS A 49 4.83 -0.31 -0.93
N ASP A 50 3.84 0.51 -0.59
CA ASP A 50 4.02 1.57 0.40
C ASP A 50 3.47 1.12 1.75
N SER A 51 4.19 1.45 2.83
CA SER A 51 3.80 1.15 4.21
C SER A 51 3.76 2.41 5.05
N LEU A 52 2.68 2.62 5.78
CA LEU A 52 2.49 3.70 6.73
C LEU A 52 2.50 3.15 8.17
N LEU A 53 3.45 3.63 8.97
CA LEU A 53 3.57 3.32 10.40
C LEU A 53 2.94 4.44 11.24
N ILE A 54 2.00 4.07 12.10
CA ILE A 54 1.34 4.97 13.05
C ILE A 54 1.71 4.52 14.47
N GLY A 55 2.51 5.33 15.16
CA GLY A 55 3.05 5.02 16.48
C GLY A 55 4.48 4.48 16.47
N LYS A 56 5.00 4.20 17.66
CA LYS A 56 6.42 3.80 17.89
C LYS A 56 6.62 2.29 18.01
N HIS A 57 5.56 1.52 18.21
CA HIS A 57 5.61 0.09 18.55
C HIS A 57 5.04 -0.83 17.45
N CYS A 58 4.77 -0.28 16.26
CA CYS A 58 4.26 -1.03 15.12
C CYS A 58 5.38 -1.38 14.13
N ALA A 59 5.11 -2.36 13.27
CA ALA A 59 6.07 -2.83 12.27
C ALA A 59 5.41 -3.09 10.92
N ALA A 60 6.12 -2.77 9.84
CA ALA A 60 5.70 -3.07 8.49
C ALA A 60 6.82 -3.81 7.75
N HIS A 61 6.49 -4.94 7.14
CA HIS A 61 7.41 -5.80 6.43
C HIS A 61 6.99 -5.98 4.98
N THR A 62 7.95 -5.89 4.06
CA THR A 62 7.71 -6.10 2.62
C THR A 62 8.64 -7.21 2.13
N VAL A 63 8.05 -8.31 1.67
CA VAL A 63 8.77 -9.50 1.21
C VAL A 63 8.39 -9.79 -0.25
N PRO A 64 9.12 -9.22 -1.22
CA PRO A 64 8.86 -9.46 -2.64
C PRO A 64 9.62 -10.69 -3.16
N TYR A 65 8.99 -11.43 -4.06
CA TYR A 65 9.59 -12.49 -4.85
C TYR A 65 9.44 -12.16 -6.33
N ILE A 66 10.54 -12.20 -7.07
CA ILE A 66 10.57 -11.94 -8.51
C ILE A 66 11.28 -13.11 -9.20
N GLU A 67 10.59 -13.78 -10.10
CA GLU A 67 11.10 -14.91 -10.87
C GLU A 67 10.98 -14.63 -12.38
N ALA A 68 12.05 -14.17 -13.01
CA ALA A 68 12.07 -13.97 -14.46
C ALA A 68 12.78 -15.13 -15.18
N ARG A 69 12.01 -16.06 -15.77
CA ARG A 69 12.59 -17.20 -16.52
C ARG A 69 12.80 -16.92 -18.01
N ASN A 70 12.85 -15.64 -18.39
CA ASN A 70 13.20 -15.18 -19.73
C ASN A 70 13.88 -13.79 -19.67
N GLY A 71 14.72 -13.46 -20.64
CA GLY A 71 15.45 -12.18 -20.69
C GLY A 71 14.71 -11.01 -21.33
N GLN A 72 13.45 -11.18 -21.73
CA GLN A 72 12.64 -10.13 -22.38
C GLN A 72 11.57 -9.53 -21.45
N SER A 73 11.50 -10.00 -20.20
CA SER A 73 10.60 -9.46 -19.18
C SER A 73 11.17 -8.17 -18.58
N LYS A 74 10.29 -7.21 -18.28
CA LYS A 74 10.64 -5.98 -17.55
C LYS A 74 9.81 -5.88 -16.29
N PHE A 75 10.44 -6.11 -15.14
CA PHE A 75 9.80 -6.10 -13.84
C PHE A 75 10.43 -5.02 -12.96
N GLU A 76 9.59 -4.12 -12.46
CA GLU A 76 9.98 -3.00 -11.60
C GLU A 76 9.29 -3.17 -10.23
N HIS A 77 10.04 -3.01 -9.15
CA HIS A 77 9.53 -3.09 -7.79
C HIS A 77 10.04 -1.92 -6.96
N GLU A 78 9.10 -1.18 -6.40
CA GLU A 78 9.33 -0.06 -5.49
C GLU A 78 8.67 -0.36 -4.15
N ALA A 79 9.38 -0.07 -3.07
CA ALA A 79 8.84 -0.20 -1.72
C ALA A 79 9.26 1.00 -0.86
N THR A 80 8.28 1.68 -0.28
CA THR A 80 8.49 2.87 0.55
C THR A 80 7.90 2.65 1.93
N THR A 81 8.65 3.01 2.97
CA THR A 81 8.16 2.97 4.34
C THR A 81 8.16 4.37 4.92
N THR A 82 6.99 4.84 5.33
CA THR A 82 6.79 6.18 5.87
C THR A 82 6.18 6.07 7.26
N ARG A 83 6.62 6.91 8.19
CA ARG A 83 5.96 7.09 9.48
C ARG A 83 5.06 8.31 9.41
N LEU A 84 3.92 8.27 10.11
CA LEU A 84 3.09 9.45 10.27
C LEU A 84 3.93 10.59 10.89
N SER A 85 4.02 11.72 10.19
CA SER A 85 4.85 12.85 10.62
C SER A 85 4.16 13.59 11.77
N GLU A 86 4.86 13.70 12.90
CA GLU A 86 4.40 14.49 14.05
C GLU A 86 4.23 15.98 13.66
N ASP A 87 5.11 16.51 12.80
CA ASP A 87 5.01 17.88 12.29
C ASP A 87 3.78 18.09 11.40
N GLN A 88 3.46 17.13 10.52
CA GLN A 88 2.26 17.21 9.68
C GLN A 88 0.99 17.12 10.52
N LEU A 89 0.99 16.25 11.54
CA LEU A 89 -0.11 16.13 12.50
C LEU A 89 -0.29 17.44 13.28
N PHE A 90 0.80 17.97 13.82
CA PHE A 90 0.81 19.24 14.55
C PHE A 90 0.31 20.40 13.67
N TYR A 91 0.77 20.47 12.42
CA TYR A 91 0.33 21.48 11.47
C TYR A 91 -1.17 21.38 11.18
N ALA A 92 -1.69 20.18 10.94
CA ALA A 92 -3.11 19.95 10.70
C ALA A 92 -3.96 20.33 11.93
N MET A 93 -3.51 19.98 13.13
CA MET A 93 -4.17 20.35 14.39
C MET A 93 -4.16 21.86 14.64
N GLN A 94 -3.06 22.56 14.30
CA GLN A 94 -2.98 24.02 14.39
C GLN A 94 -4.02 24.72 13.49
N ARG A 95 -4.47 24.05 12.42
CA ARG A 95 -5.55 24.54 11.54
C ARG A 95 -6.96 24.25 12.06
N GLY A 96 -7.08 23.74 13.29
CA GLY A 96 -8.36 23.53 13.97
C GLY A 96 -8.94 22.12 13.81
N LEU A 97 -8.19 21.20 13.20
CA LEU A 97 -8.58 19.79 13.17
C LEU A 97 -8.30 19.12 14.52
N SER A 98 -9.18 18.22 14.94
CA SER A 98 -8.86 17.32 16.04
C SER A 98 -7.70 16.39 15.65
N GLN A 99 -7.05 15.77 16.64
CA GLN A 99 -5.99 14.80 16.37
C GLN A 99 -6.50 13.65 15.48
N GLU A 100 -7.72 13.17 15.73
CA GLU A 100 -8.34 12.08 14.97
C GLU A 100 -8.63 12.51 13.52
N GLU A 101 -9.19 13.70 13.32
CA GLU A 101 -9.44 14.27 11.99
C GLU A 101 -8.13 14.47 11.21
N ALA A 102 -7.07 14.92 11.88
CA ALA A 102 -5.75 15.08 11.28
C ALA A 102 -5.13 13.74 10.84
N VAL A 103 -5.21 12.70 11.70
CA VAL A 103 -4.76 11.34 11.34
C VAL A 103 -5.57 10.83 10.15
N GLN A 104 -6.90 10.94 10.20
CA GLN A 104 -7.79 10.49 9.13
C GLN A 104 -7.46 11.17 7.80
N LEU A 105 -7.22 12.48 7.80
CA LEU A 105 -6.82 13.23 6.61
C LEU A 105 -5.53 12.68 5.99
N LEU A 106 -4.50 12.48 6.81
CA LEU A 106 -3.19 12.00 6.35
C LEU A 106 -3.27 10.56 5.83
N VAL A 107 -3.99 9.68 6.54
CA VAL A 107 -4.15 8.28 6.14
C VAL A 107 -4.98 8.18 4.85
N ASN A 108 -6.07 8.94 4.71
CA ASN A 108 -6.86 8.98 3.49
C ASN A 108 -6.03 9.48 2.29
N GLY A 109 -5.16 10.47 2.51
CA GLY A 109 -4.19 10.89 1.50
C GLY A 109 -3.26 9.76 1.06
N PHE A 110 -2.78 8.94 2.00
CA PHE A 110 -1.90 7.81 1.73
C PHE A 110 -2.56 6.67 0.93
N VAL A 111 -3.82 6.34 1.22
CA VAL A 111 -4.55 5.25 0.53
C VAL A 111 -5.31 5.70 -0.72
N LYS A 112 -5.27 7.00 -1.06
CA LYS A 112 -6.03 7.60 -2.17
C LYS A 112 -5.91 6.83 -3.48
N ASP A 113 -4.69 6.46 -3.88
CA ASP A 113 -4.43 5.76 -5.14
C ASP A 113 -5.16 4.41 -5.24
N VAL A 114 -5.43 3.75 -4.10
CA VAL A 114 -6.15 2.47 -4.06
C VAL A 114 -7.66 2.70 -4.03
N LEU A 115 -8.11 3.69 -3.27
CA LEU A 115 -9.53 4.01 -3.15
C LEU A 115 -10.13 4.54 -4.45
N GLN A 116 -9.35 5.23 -5.27
CA GLN A 116 -9.78 5.73 -6.58
C GLN A 116 -10.04 4.61 -7.61
N GLU A 117 -9.51 3.40 -7.38
CA GLU A 117 -9.75 2.23 -8.24
C GLU A 117 -11.05 1.49 -7.85
N LEU A 118 -11.66 1.83 -6.71
CA LEU A 118 -12.95 1.28 -6.30
C LEU A 118 -14.10 2.07 -6.94
N PRO A 119 -15.24 1.41 -7.25
CA PRO A 119 -16.46 2.13 -7.62
C PRO A 119 -16.86 3.13 -6.52
N MET A 120 -17.46 4.25 -6.93
CA MET A 120 -17.68 5.41 -6.05
C MET A 120 -18.41 5.02 -4.76
N GLU A 121 -19.45 4.19 -4.88
CA GLU A 121 -20.24 3.70 -3.75
C GLU A 121 -19.39 2.96 -2.70
N PHE A 122 -18.44 2.14 -3.14
CA PHE A 122 -17.55 1.38 -2.24
C PHE A 122 -16.39 2.23 -1.72
N ALA A 123 -15.91 3.17 -2.53
CA ALA A 123 -14.82 4.06 -2.13
C ALA A 123 -15.23 4.93 -0.93
N VAL A 124 -16.45 5.49 -0.95
CA VAL A 124 -16.98 6.30 0.16
C VAL A 124 -17.16 5.46 1.43
N GLU A 125 -17.66 4.23 1.29
CA GLU A 125 -17.85 3.34 2.44
C GLU A 125 -16.50 2.90 3.03
N ALA A 126 -15.54 2.52 2.18
CA ALA A 126 -14.20 2.14 2.61
C ALA A 126 -13.49 3.29 3.35
N GLN A 127 -13.64 4.54 2.90
CA GLN A 127 -13.09 5.71 3.60
C GLN A 127 -13.66 5.87 5.02
N LYS A 128 -14.97 5.67 5.18
CA LYS A 128 -15.61 5.73 6.50
C LYS A 128 -15.15 4.61 7.42
N LEU A 129 -15.07 3.38 6.91
CA LEU A 129 -14.59 2.23 7.68
C LEU A 129 -13.13 2.38 8.12
N VAL A 130 -12.27 2.91 7.24
CA VAL A 130 -10.88 3.22 7.57
C VAL A 130 -10.82 4.26 8.69
N ALA A 131 -11.63 5.30 8.63
CA ALA A 131 -11.69 6.33 9.67
C ALA A 131 -12.06 5.75 11.04
N ILE A 132 -13.15 4.99 11.11
CA ILE A 132 -13.62 4.36 12.35
C ILE A 132 -12.58 3.37 12.89
N SER A 133 -11.90 2.62 12.02
CA SER A 133 -10.88 1.64 12.46
C SER A 133 -9.64 2.31 13.06
N LEU A 134 -9.35 3.55 12.66
CA LEU A 134 -8.24 4.35 13.17
C LEU A 134 -8.61 5.05 14.49
N GLU A 135 -9.88 5.37 14.68
CA GLU A 135 -10.43 5.88 15.94
C GLU A 135 -10.14 4.89 17.08
N GLY A 136 -9.50 5.35 18.16
CA GLY A 136 -9.09 4.52 19.30
C GLY A 136 -7.93 3.53 19.09
N SER A 137 -7.50 3.27 17.85
CA SER A 137 -6.32 2.42 17.55
C SER A 137 -4.99 3.18 17.56
N VAL A 138 -5.06 4.52 17.63
CA VAL A 138 -3.94 5.44 17.67
C VAL A 138 -3.78 5.95 19.11
N GLY A 139 -3.16 5.13 19.95
CA GLY A 139 -2.91 5.37 21.37
C GLY A 139 -1.93 4.37 21.94
#